data_AF-E0IF69-F1
#
_entry.id   AF-E0IF69-F1
#
_cell.length_a   1.000
_cell.length_b   1.000
_cell.length_c   1.000
_cell.angle_alpha   90.00
_cell.angle_beta   90.00
_cell.angle_gamma   90.00
#
_symmetry.space_group_name_H-M   'P 1'
#
loop_
_entity.id
_entity.type
_entity.pdbx_description
1 polymer ?
#
loop_
_entity_poly.entity_id
_entity_poly.type
_entity_poly.pdbx_seq_one_letter_code
_entity_poly.pdbx_strand_id
1 'polypeptide(L)'
;MNLLPYYRSQFIANCIHHESDWSEELLTGEVSHWHRKRDRYDELFQMSIRDQQVWFEYSITIPKKYIRLEQLSGMSARCNEEFMLLTYAMECEQIGGSVLRFMFKARSEIAQKIDFTGANDHCRRQDKVV
;
A
#
# COMPACT_ATOMS: atom_id res chain seq x y z
N MET A 1 -20.24 15.19 9.56
CA MET A 1 -20.84 13.84 9.43
C MET A 1 -19.69 12.84 9.34
N ASN A 2 -19.65 11.80 10.18
CA ASN A 2 -18.56 10.81 10.13
C ASN A 2 -18.78 9.87 8.93
N LEU A 3 -17.98 10.05 7.88
CA LEU A 3 -18.05 9.26 6.63
C LEU A 3 -17.20 7.97 6.69
N LEU A 4 -16.42 7.75 7.75
CA LEU A 4 -15.55 6.58 7.88
C LEU A 4 -16.31 5.25 7.73
N PRO A 5 -17.49 5.03 8.36
CA PRO A 5 -18.25 3.79 8.18
C PRO A 5 -18.73 3.56 6.74
N TYR A 6 -19.00 4.65 6.01
CA TYR A 6 -19.40 4.59 4.61
C TYR A 6 -18.24 4.12 3.72
N TYR A 7 -17.06 4.71 3.87
CA TYR A 7 -15.87 4.30 3.10
C TYR A 7 -15.39 2.90 3.47
N ARG A 8 -15.50 2.52 4.75
CA ARG A 8 -15.30 1.14 5.21
C ARG A 8 -16.19 0.16 4.45
N SER A 9 -17.48 0.44 4.35
CA SER A 9 -18.41 -0.40 3.59
C SER A 9 -18.00 -0.50 2.10
N GLN A 10 -17.52 0.60 1.50
CA GLN A 10 -16.97 0.54 0.14
C GLN A 10 -15.73 -0.36 0.05
N PHE A 11 -14.78 -0.27 0.98
CA PHE A 11 -13.58 -1.11 0.96
C PHE A 11 -13.93 -2.59 1.06
N ILE A 12 -14.81 -2.95 2.00
CA ILE A 12 -15.25 -4.33 2.18
C ILE A 12 -15.92 -4.83 0.90
N ALA A 13 -16.86 -4.07 0.34
CA ALA A 13 -17.62 -4.46 -0.85
C ALA A 13 -16.74 -4.60 -2.10
N ASN A 14 -15.78 -3.69 -2.31
CA ASN A 14 -15.04 -3.61 -3.58
C ASN A 14 -13.64 -4.23 -3.54
N CYS A 15 -13.04 -4.39 -2.37
CA CYS A 15 -11.69 -4.95 -2.24
C CYS A 15 -11.74 -6.31 -1.56
N ILE A 16 -12.25 -6.40 -0.33
CA ILE A 16 -12.18 -7.63 0.46
C ILE A 16 -12.93 -8.80 -0.20
N HIS A 17 -14.09 -8.56 -0.82
CA HIS A 17 -14.82 -9.61 -1.54
C HIS A 17 -14.05 -10.22 -2.73
N HIS A 18 -13.08 -9.50 -3.30
CA HIS A 18 -12.26 -9.93 -4.43
C HIS A 18 -10.81 -10.27 -4.04
N GLU A 19 -10.38 -9.84 -2.86
CA GLU A 19 -9.03 -9.94 -2.31
C GLU A 19 -9.15 -10.46 -0.87
N SER A 20 -9.45 -11.75 -0.70
CA SER A 20 -9.82 -12.34 0.59
C SER A 20 -8.69 -12.47 1.61
N ASP A 21 -7.46 -12.13 1.23
CA ASP A 21 -6.25 -12.15 2.04
C ASP A 21 -5.99 -10.84 2.80
N TRP A 22 -6.92 -9.87 2.72
CA TRP A 22 -6.96 -8.75 3.64
C TRP A 22 -7.43 -9.20 5.04
N SER A 23 -6.64 -8.90 6.05
CA SER A 23 -6.99 -9.04 7.46
C SER A 23 -7.21 -7.67 8.09
N GLU A 24 -8.31 -7.52 8.81
CA GLU A 24 -8.53 -6.33 9.65
C GLU A 24 -7.68 -6.43 10.91
N GLU A 25 -6.87 -5.40 11.19
CA GLU A 25 -5.99 -5.39 12.36
C GLU A 25 -6.42 -4.37 13.42
N LEU A 26 -7.05 -3.27 13.01
CA LEU A 26 -7.53 -2.25 13.93
C LEU A 26 -8.82 -1.61 13.44
N LEU A 27 -9.80 -1.55 14.34
CA LEU A 27 -11.07 -0.84 14.13
C LEU A 27 -11.40 -0.02 15.36
N THR A 28 -11.46 1.30 15.18
CA THR A 28 -11.93 2.25 16.18
C THR A 28 -12.96 3.19 15.55
N GLY A 29 -13.53 4.12 16.32
CA GLY A 29 -14.42 5.14 15.78
C GLY A 29 -13.75 6.10 14.78
N GLU A 30 -12.42 6.17 14.81
CA GLU A 30 -11.63 7.13 14.03
C GLU A 30 -10.69 6.48 13.03
N VAL A 31 -10.44 5.17 13.14
CA VAL A 31 -9.48 4.44 12.31
C VAL A 31 -10.06 3.10 11.88
N SER A 32 -9.87 2.75 10.62
CA SER A 32 -10.00 1.37 10.13
C SER A 32 -8.72 0.99 9.39
N HIS A 33 -8.12 -0.14 9.77
CA HIS A 33 -6.83 -0.59 9.27
C HIS A 33 -6.89 -2.06 8.85
N TRP A 34 -6.37 -2.32 7.66
CA TRP A 34 -6.23 -3.65 7.10
C TRP A 34 -4.80 -3.88 6.65
N HIS A 35 -4.38 -5.12 6.79
CA HIS A 35 -3.09 -5.60 6.36
C HIS A 35 -3.27 -6.83 5.50
N ARG A 36 -2.40 -6.97 4.50
CA ARG A 36 -2.39 -8.09 3.59
C ARG A 36 -0.96 -8.47 3.27
N LYS A 37 -0.63 -9.72 3.58
CA LYS A 37 0.69 -10.29 3.34
C LYS A 37 0.79 -10.86 1.92
N ARG A 38 1.84 -10.50 1.18
CA ARG A 38 2.17 -11.09 -0.13
C ARG A 38 3.54 -11.75 -0.07
N ASP A 39 3.88 -12.52 -1.09
CA ASP A 39 5.15 -13.27 -1.14
C ASP A 39 6.40 -12.38 -1.06
N ARG A 40 6.33 -11.15 -1.58
CA ARG A 40 7.49 -10.26 -1.74
C ARG A 40 7.38 -8.92 -1.00
N TYR A 41 6.20 -8.59 -0.48
CA TYR A 41 5.90 -7.33 0.19
C TYR A 41 4.63 -7.48 1.02
N ASP A 42 4.44 -6.56 1.95
CA ASP A 42 3.21 -6.45 2.73
C ASP A 42 2.46 -5.19 2.31
N GLU A 43 1.14 -5.28 2.15
CA GLU A 43 0.25 -4.15 1.87
C GLU A 43 -0.48 -3.73 3.15
N LEU A 44 -0.57 -2.43 3.40
CA LEU A 44 -1.38 -1.85 4.47
C LEU A 44 -2.33 -0.83 3.88
N PHE A 45 -3.59 -0.88 4.29
CA PHE A 45 -4.58 0.14 3.96
C PHE A 45 -5.20 0.68 5.25
N GLN A 46 -5.16 1.99 5.41
CA GLN A 46 -5.71 2.69 6.55
C GLN A 46 -6.67 3.78 6.07
N MET A 47 -7.79 3.88 6.77
CA MET A 47 -8.66 5.04 6.74
C MET A 47 -8.66 5.66 8.13
N SER A 48 -8.45 6.97 8.22
CA SER A 48 -8.42 7.68 9.50
C SER A 48 -9.14 9.01 9.42
N ILE A 49 -9.67 9.49 10.54
CA ILE A 49 -10.18 10.86 10.68
C ILE A 49 -9.05 11.76 11.18
N ARG A 50 -8.74 12.82 10.44
CA ARG A 50 -7.75 13.85 10.81
C ARG A 50 -8.38 15.20 10.56
N ASP A 51 -8.38 16.08 11.55
CA ASP A 51 -8.97 17.42 11.44
C ASP A 51 -10.42 17.40 10.89
N GLN A 52 -11.21 16.42 11.33
CA GLN A 52 -12.59 16.15 10.88
C GLN A 52 -12.76 15.67 9.43
N GLN A 53 -11.67 15.42 8.71
CA GLN A 53 -11.65 14.91 7.34
C GLN A 53 -11.25 13.44 7.32
N VAL A 54 -11.76 12.68 6.36
CA VAL A 54 -11.33 11.29 6.17
C VAL A 54 -10.11 11.24 5.25
N TRP A 55 -9.07 10.59 5.73
CA TRP A 55 -7.82 10.36 5.02
C TRP A 55 -7.69 8.89 4.66
N PHE A 56 -7.23 8.64 3.43
CA PHE A 56 -6.88 7.33 2.95
C PHE A 56 -5.37 7.22 2.86
N GLU A 57 -4.84 6.10 3.35
CA GLU A 57 -3.43 5.79 3.30
C GLU A 57 -3.24 4.37 2.83
N TYR A 58 -2.39 4.20 1.84
CA TYR A 58 -1.97 2.90 1.36
C TYR A 58 -0.46 2.84 1.45
N SER A 59 0.03 1.79 2.10
CA SER A 59 1.45 1.58 2.30
C SER A 59 1.87 0.20 1.82
N ILE A 60 3.13 0.09 1.40
CA ILE A 60 3.78 -1.20 1.22
C ILE A 60 5.08 -1.26 1.98
N THR A 61 5.36 -2.42 2.59
CA THR A 61 6.69 -2.74 3.12
C THR A 61 7.35 -3.72 2.16
N ILE A 62 8.49 -3.35 1.59
CA ILE A 62 9.17 -4.14 0.56
C ILE A 62 10.69 -4.11 0.76
N PRO A 63 11.43 -5.19 0.45
CA PRO A 63 12.89 -5.17 0.50
C PRO A 63 13.48 -4.07 -0.39
N LYS A 64 14.49 -3.34 0.12
CA LYS A 64 15.10 -2.20 -0.58
C LYS A 64 15.61 -2.54 -1.99
N LYS A 65 16.06 -3.78 -2.21
CA LYS A 65 16.56 -4.25 -3.52
C LYS A 65 15.56 -4.10 -4.66
N TYR A 66 14.27 -3.93 -4.34
CA TYR A 66 13.22 -3.73 -5.31
C TYR A 66 12.87 -2.25 -5.52
N ILE A 67 13.48 -1.27 -4.84
CA ILE A 67 13.08 0.15 -4.94
C ILE A 67 13.98 0.95 -5.88
N ARG A 68 13.35 1.75 -6.75
CA ARG A 68 13.99 2.79 -7.55
C ARG A 68 14.07 4.09 -6.75
N LEU A 69 15.23 4.37 -6.14
CA LEU A 69 15.43 5.49 -5.21
C LEU A 69 15.27 6.88 -5.87
N GLU A 70 15.47 6.98 -7.18
CA GLU A 70 15.52 8.25 -7.91
C GLU A 70 14.15 8.93 -8.12
N GLN A 71 13.03 8.31 -7.71
CA GLN A 71 11.69 8.74 -8.11
C GLN A 71 10.64 8.84 -6.98
N LEU A 72 11.01 9.06 -5.72
CA LEU A 72 10.05 9.02 -4.59
C LEU A 72 9.13 10.27 -4.44
N SER A 73 9.02 11.14 -5.44
CA SER A 73 8.16 12.33 -5.38
C SER A 73 6.67 11.96 -5.21
N GLY A 74 5.95 12.65 -4.33
CA GLY A 74 4.50 12.47 -4.13
C GLY A 74 4.12 11.38 -3.12
N MET A 75 5.08 10.78 -2.44
CA MET A 75 4.88 9.76 -1.41
C MET A 75 5.83 10.00 -0.23
N SER A 76 5.50 9.42 0.92
CA SER A 76 6.45 9.34 2.03
C SER A 76 7.14 7.99 2.05
N ALA A 77 8.41 7.98 2.44
CA ALA A 77 9.21 6.78 2.54
C ALA A 77 9.92 6.72 3.90
N ARG A 78 9.90 5.55 4.53
CA ARG A 78 10.69 5.24 5.73
C ARG A 78 11.49 3.98 5.45
N CYS A 79 12.68 3.85 6.00
CA CYS A 79 13.49 2.65 5.78
C CYS A 79 14.21 2.23 7.06
N ASN A 80 14.42 0.91 7.20
CA ASN A 80 15.37 0.34 8.15
C ASN A 80 16.53 -0.26 7.35
N GLU A 81 17.30 -1.22 7.87
CA GLU A 81 18.44 -1.80 7.13
C GLU A 81 18.01 -2.56 5.86
N GLU A 82 16.96 -3.38 5.95
CA GLU A 82 16.57 -4.36 4.92
C GLU A 82 15.36 -3.94 4.06
N PHE A 83 14.44 -3.18 4.66
CA PHE A 83 13.13 -2.87 4.10
C PHE A 83 12.91 -1.36 3.94
N MET A 84 11.99 -1.05 3.04
CA MET A 84 11.44 0.28 2.86
C MET A 84 9.91 0.21 2.97
N LEU A 85 9.36 1.11 3.77
CA LEU A 85 7.93 1.43 3.82
C LEU A 85 7.68 2.60 2.88
N LEU A 86 6.86 2.38 1.87
CA LEU A 86 6.38 3.41 0.94
C LEU A 86 4.92 3.69 1.24
N THR A 87 4.56 4.95 1.46
CA THR A 87 3.19 5.35 1.82
C THR A 87 2.68 6.43 0.89
N TYR A 88 1.55 6.16 0.26
CA TYR A 88 0.74 7.11 -0.48
C TYR A 88 -0.48 7.49 0.36
N ALA A 89 -0.65 8.79 0.61
CA ALA A 89 -1.71 9.33 1.47
C ALA A 89 -2.47 10.45 0.76
N MET A 90 -3.79 10.49 0.94
CA MET A 90 -4.65 11.48 0.30
C MET A 90 -5.94 11.68 1.11
N GLU A 91 -6.41 12.92 1.15
CA GLU A 91 -7.74 13.25 1.66
C GLU A 91 -8.84 12.71 0.73
N CYS A 92 -9.92 12.13 1.28
CA CYS A 92 -10.94 11.45 0.48
C CYS A 92 -11.65 12.37 -0.53
N GLU A 93 -11.76 13.67 -0.25
CA GLU A 93 -12.40 14.63 -1.16
C GLU A 93 -11.63 14.77 -2.48
N GLN A 94 -10.29 14.68 -2.44
CA GLN A 94 -9.42 14.82 -3.60
C GLN A 94 -9.57 13.68 -4.62
N ILE A 95 -10.15 12.54 -4.23
CA ILE A 95 -10.42 11.40 -5.10
C ILE A 95 -11.91 11.25 -5.45
N GLY A 96 -12.73 12.24 -5.08
CA GLY A 96 -14.19 12.19 -5.22
C GLY A 96 -14.84 11.13 -4.33
N GLY A 97 -14.26 10.85 -3.15
CA GLY A 97 -14.85 9.94 -2.16
C GLY A 97 -14.92 8.47 -2.59
N SER A 98 -14.05 8.01 -3.49
CA SER A 98 -14.02 6.61 -3.92
C SER A 98 -12.79 5.88 -3.39
N VAL A 99 -13.02 4.89 -2.52
CA VAL A 99 -11.96 4.01 -2.00
C VAL A 99 -11.31 3.22 -3.12
N LEU A 100 -12.10 2.71 -4.06
CA LEU A 100 -11.56 1.93 -5.18
C LEU A 100 -10.63 2.76 -6.06
N ARG A 101 -11.03 4.00 -6.42
CA ARG A 101 -10.17 4.91 -7.18
C ARG A 101 -8.87 5.22 -6.42
N PHE A 102 -8.96 5.43 -5.11
CA PHE A 102 -7.78 5.63 -4.28
C PHE A 102 -6.86 4.41 -4.34
N MET A 103 -7.38 3.20 -4.12
CA MET A 103 -6.58 1.97 -4.13
C MET A 103 -5.87 1.75 -5.47
N PHE A 104 -6.58 1.95 -6.59
CA PHE A 104 -5.97 1.86 -7.92
C PHE A 104 -4.86 2.89 -8.12
N LYS A 105 -5.12 4.16 -7.75
CA LYS A 105 -4.12 5.24 -7.89
C LYS A 105 -2.90 4.96 -7.02
N ALA A 106 -3.10 4.69 -5.74
CA ALA A 106 -2.02 4.45 -4.79
C ALA A 106 -1.14 3.26 -5.22
N ARG A 107 -1.74 2.12 -5.59
CA ARG A 107 -1.00 0.97 -6.12
C ARG A 107 -0.22 1.31 -7.38
N SER A 108 -0.79 2.11 -8.29
CA SER A 108 -0.12 2.51 -9.53
C SER A 108 1.08 3.42 -9.25
N GLU A 109 0.94 4.41 -8.39
CA GLU A 109 2.01 5.32 -7.99
C GLU A 109 3.16 4.56 -7.31
N ILE A 110 2.81 3.66 -6.38
CA ILE A 110 3.79 2.82 -5.68
C ILE A 110 4.48 1.87 -6.66
N ALA A 111 3.74 1.18 -7.54
CA ALA A 111 4.30 0.19 -8.47
C ALA A 111 5.33 0.79 -9.43
N GLN A 112 5.16 2.05 -9.83
CA GLN A 112 6.15 2.77 -10.66
C GLN A 112 7.52 2.90 -9.97
N LYS A 113 7.56 2.84 -8.63
CA LYS A 113 8.78 2.95 -7.83
C LYS A 113 9.42 1.59 -7.54
N ILE A 114 8.76 0.50 -7.91
CA ILE A 114 9.24 -0.86 -7.67
C ILE A 114 9.80 -1.46 -8.95
N ASP A 115 10.96 -2.09 -8.82
CA ASP A 115 11.57 -2.90 -9.84
C ASP A 115 11.65 -4.37 -9.40
N PHE A 116 10.68 -5.18 -9.85
CA PHE A 116 10.72 -6.62 -9.63
C PHE A 116 11.61 -7.38 -10.63
N THR A 117 12.16 -6.71 -11.65
CA THR A 117 13.00 -7.33 -12.69
C THR A 117 14.42 -7.59 -12.21
N GLY A 118 14.94 -6.76 -11.29
CA GLY A 118 16.29 -6.88 -10.73
C GLY A 118 16.52 -8.04 -9.75
N ALA A 119 15.47 -8.75 -9.31
CA ALA A 119 15.64 -9.87 -8.36
C ALA A 119 16.00 -11.22 -9.01
N ASN A 120 16.16 -11.26 -10.34
CA ASN A 120 16.57 -12.46 -11.06
C ASN A 120 18.10 -12.65 -11.18
N ASP A 121 18.92 -11.75 -10.63
CA ASP A 121 20.39 -11.82 -10.77
C ASP A 121 21.11 -12.75 -9.77
N HIS A 122 20.38 -13.47 -8.92
CA HIS A 122 20.96 -14.49 -8.02
C HIS A 122 20.58 -15.94 -8.32
N CYS A 123 19.88 -16.22 -9.44
CA CYS A 123 19.51 -17.59 -9.82
C CYS A 123 20.15 -18.07 -11.14
N ARG A 124 21.22 -17.43 -11.63
CA ARG A 124 21.89 -17.81 -12.89
C ARG A 124 23.44 -17.78 -12.88
N ARG A 125 24.08 -17.94 -11.72
CA ARG A 125 25.55 -18.15 -11.66
C ARG A 125 25.98 -19.29 -10.73
N GLN A 126 25.40 -20.46 -10.93
CA GLN A 126 25.95 -21.80 -10.64
C GLN A 126 25.28 -22.67 -11.73
N ASP A 127 25.91 -23.30 -12.72
CA ASP A 127 27.25 -23.81 -12.90
C ASP A 127 27.64 -23.73 -14.39
N LYS A 128 28.87 -23.28 -14.67
CA LYS A 128 29.68 -23.85 -15.75
C LYS A 128 31.05 -24.12 -15.15
N VAL A 129 31.16 -25.29 -14.53
CA VAL A 129 32.46 -25.93 -14.30
C VAL A 129 32.96 -26.38 -15.67
N VAL A 130 34.23 -26.04 -15.94
CA VAL A 130 35.00 -26.37 -17.15
C VAL A 130 35.10 -27.88 -17.33
#